data_AF-B3S963-F1
#
_entry.id   AF-B3S963-F1
#
_cell.length_a   1.000
_cell.length_b   1.000
_cell.length_c   1.000
_cell.angle_alpha   90.00
_cell.angle_beta   90.00
_cell.angle_gamma   90.00
#
_symmetry.space_group_name_H-M   'P 1'
#
loop_
_entity.id
_entity.type
_entity.pdbx_description
1 polymer ?
#
loop_
_entity_poly.entity_id
_entity_poly.type
_entity_poly.pdbx_seq_one_letter_code
_entity_poly.pdbx_strand_id
1 'polypeptide(L)'
;MRISVLALNDILIAYAYFHAAVCCEHLGKLEDAITFHQRSINITSKALGERHPSIAEKYEDIGCILARLNRKGKATAMYSYAAKLRSDPYPEIIVDRKRKIDDD
;
A
#
# COMPACT_ATOMS: atom_id res chain seq x y z
N MET A 1 -17.24 -6.65 6.53
CA MET A 1 -16.38 -7.32 5.54
C MET A 1 -15.91 -8.64 6.14
N ARG A 2 -16.33 -9.79 5.57
CA ARG A 2 -15.87 -11.11 6.01
C ARG A 2 -14.57 -11.39 5.25
N ILE A 3 -13.44 -10.98 5.83
CA ILE A 3 -12.12 -11.36 5.30
C ILE A 3 -12.06 -12.89 5.43
N SER A 4 -12.10 -13.61 4.31
CA SER A 4 -11.98 -15.06 4.33
C SER A 4 -10.61 -15.44 4.88
N VAL A 5 -10.48 -16.60 5.53
CA VAL A 5 -9.18 -17.08 6.05
C VAL A 5 -8.11 -17.11 4.95
N LEU A 6 -8.53 -17.34 3.70
CA LEU A 6 -7.68 -17.25 2.50
C LEU A 6 -7.12 -15.83 2.30
N ALA A 7 -7.96 -14.79 2.41
CA ALA A 7 -7.55 -13.40 2.28
C ALA A 7 -6.65 -12.92 3.43
N LEU A 8 -6.80 -13.47 4.64
CA LEU A 8 -5.92 -13.20 5.77
C LEU A 8 -4.48 -13.70 5.52
N ASN A 9 -4.33 -14.90 4.96
CA ASN A 9 -3.01 -15.43 4.62
C ASN A 9 -2.32 -14.59 3.55
N ASP A 10 -3.06 -14.15 2.53
CA ASP A 10 -2.54 -13.27 1.48
C ASP A 10 -2.06 -11.93 2.05
N ILE A 11 -2.80 -11.35 3.00
CA ILE A 11 -2.39 -10.11 3.68
C ILE A 11 -1.08 -10.31 4.45
N LEU A 12 -0.92 -11.42 5.19
CA LEU A 12 0.31 -11.72 5.92
C LEU A 12 1.52 -11.88 4.97
N ILE A 13 1.32 -12.53 3.83
CA ILE A 13 2.36 -12.64 2.78
C ILE A 13 2.71 -11.25 2.24
N ALA A 14 1.74 -10.37 2.04
CA ALA A 14 2.00 -8.99 1.61
C ALA A 14 2.84 -8.21 2.63
N TYR A 15 2.57 -8.38 3.93
CA TYR A 15 3.38 -7.77 5.00
C TYR A 15 4.80 -8.34 5.03
N ALA A 16 4.97 -9.65 4.87
CA ALA A 16 6.29 -10.27 4.80
C ALA A 16 7.12 -9.67 3.65
N TYR A 17 6.51 -9.50 2.47
CA TYR A 17 7.17 -8.84 1.34
C TYR A 17 7.50 -7.37 1.60
N PHE A 18 6.62 -6.64 2.28
CA PHE A 18 6.90 -5.25 2.67
C PHE A 18 8.13 -5.17 3.58
N HIS A 19 8.20 -5.97 4.63
CA HIS A 19 9.35 -5.98 5.53
C HIS A 19 10.62 -6.47 4.85
N ALA A 20 10.53 -7.46 3.95
CA ALA A 20 11.68 -7.88 3.14
C ALA A 20 12.22 -6.75 2.26
N ALA A 21 11.33 -5.91 1.72
CA ALA A 21 11.71 -4.74 0.93
C ALA A 21 12.48 -3.72 1.77
N VAL A 22 11.96 -3.37 2.95
CA VAL A 22 12.63 -2.45 3.90
C VAL A 22 14.01 -2.98 4.31
N CYS A 23 14.12 -4.28 4.61
CA CYS A 23 15.42 -4.90 4.90
C CYS A 23 16.39 -4.80 3.72
N CYS A 24 15.92 -5.06 2.49
CA CYS A 24 16.75 -4.92 1.28
C CYS A 24 17.21 -3.47 1.07
N GLU A 25 16.34 -2.51 1.37
CA GLU A 25 16.66 -1.08 1.30
C GLU A 25 17.80 -0.71 2.26
N HIS A 26 17.74 -1.17 3.51
CA HIS A 26 18.79 -0.96 4.51
C HIS A 26 20.11 -1.65 4.13
N LEU A 27 20.04 -2.79 3.44
CA LEU A 27 21.20 -3.50 2.92
C LEU A 27 21.74 -2.91 1.60
N GLY A 28 21.14 -1.84 1.08
CA GLY A 28 21.54 -1.22 -0.19
C GLY A 28 21.13 -1.99 -1.45
N LYS A 29 20.35 -3.07 -1.31
CA LYS A 29 19.81 -3.87 -2.42
C LYS A 29 18.55 -3.22 -2.99
N LEU A 30 18.73 -2.06 -3.61
CA LEU A 30 17.64 -1.16 -3.98
C LEU A 30 16.68 -1.75 -5.04
N GLU A 31 17.18 -2.49 -6.02
CA GLU A 31 16.31 -3.10 -7.04
C GLU A 31 15.48 -4.27 -6.47
N ASP A 32 16.06 -5.03 -5.54
CA ASP A 32 15.35 -6.10 -4.83
C ASP A 32 14.24 -5.50 -3.95
N ALA A 33 14.53 -4.39 -3.27
CA ALA A 33 13.53 -3.65 -2.48
C ALA A 33 12.33 -3.23 -3.34
N ILE A 34 12.58 -2.65 -4.53
CA ILE A 34 11.51 -2.29 -5.47
C ILE A 34 10.68 -3.52 -5.85
N THR A 35 11.34 -4.64 -6.17
CA THR A 35 10.66 -5.89 -6.55
C THR A 35 9.76 -6.41 -5.43
N PHE A 36 10.22 -6.37 -4.18
CA PHE A 36 9.44 -6.80 -3.03
C PHE A 36 8.27 -5.86 -2.71
N HIS A 37 8.45 -4.54 -2.80
CA HIS A 37 7.32 -3.61 -2.68
C HIS A 37 6.26 -3.86 -3.76
N GLN A 38 6.66 -4.10 -5.02
CA GLN A 38 5.72 -4.42 -6.10
C GLN A 38 4.93 -5.71 -5.84
N ARG A 39 5.57 -6.76 -5.30
CA ARG A 39 4.86 -7.99 -4.89
C ARG A 39 3.87 -7.72 -3.78
N SER A 40 4.27 -6.95 -2.76
CA SER A 40 3.39 -6.56 -1.67
C SER A 40 2.18 -5.77 -2.17
N ILE A 41 2.37 -4.83 -3.09
CA ILE A 41 1.29 -4.06 -3.73
C ILE A 41 0.32 -5.00 -4.45
N ASN A 42 0.80 -5.88 -5.32
CA ASN A 42 -0.05 -6.80 -6.10
C ASN A 42 -0.96 -7.65 -5.20
N ILE A 43 -0.41 -8.23 -4.13
CA ILE A 43 -1.20 -9.04 -3.20
C ILE A 43 -2.20 -8.19 -2.42
N THR A 44 -1.77 -7.01 -1.95
CA THR A 44 -2.66 -6.07 -1.23
C THR A 44 -3.82 -5.63 -2.12
N SER A 45 -3.55 -5.28 -3.37
CA SER A 45 -4.55 -4.87 -4.35
C SER A 45 -5.59 -5.96 -4.59
N LYS A 46 -5.16 -7.23 -4.68
CA LYS A 46 -6.07 -8.38 -4.87
C LYS A 46 -6.90 -8.67 -3.62
N ALA A 47 -6.31 -8.56 -2.43
CA ALA A 47 -6.98 -8.93 -1.18
C ALA A 47 -7.89 -7.83 -0.63
N LEU A 48 -7.50 -6.55 -0.77
CA LEU A 48 -8.12 -5.39 -0.11
C LEU A 48 -8.61 -4.32 -1.10
N GLY A 49 -8.35 -4.50 -2.39
CA GLY A 49 -8.65 -3.54 -3.44
C GLY A 49 -7.48 -2.62 -3.78
N GLU A 50 -7.41 -2.19 -5.03
CA GLU A 50 -6.32 -1.37 -5.59
C GLU A 50 -6.17 0.02 -4.94
N ARG A 51 -7.19 0.46 -4.19
CA ARG A 51 -7.24 1.76 -3.52
C ARG A 51 -6.96 1.68 -2.02
N HIS A 52 -6.57 0.51 -1.50
CA HIS A 52 -6.31 0.38 -0.08
C HIS A 52 -5.23 1.36 0.38
N PRO A 53 -5.42 2.14 1.47
CA PRO A 53 -4.50 3.20 1.87
C PRO A 53 -3.04 2.77 2.05
N SER A 54 -2.81 1.52 2.48
CA SER A 54 -1.45 0.97 2.66
C SER A 54 -0.69 0.76 1.34
N ILE A 55 -1.34 0.87 0.18
CA ILE A 55 -0.68 0.81 -1.12
C ILE A 55 0.08 2.12 -1.39
N ALA A 56 -0.44 3.26 -0.92
CA ALA A 56 0.20 4.56 -1.11
C ALA A 56 1.58 4.63 -0.44
N GLU A 57 1.72 4.13 0.79
CA GLU A 57 2.99 4.05 1.52
C GLU A 57 4.06 3.29 0.72
N LYS A 58 3.71 2.12 0.16
CA LYS A 58 4.63 1.31 -0.64
C LYS A 58 5.08 2.01 -1.92
N TYR A 59 4.22 2.83 -2.54
CA TYR A 59 4.62 3.65 -3.68
C TYR A 59 5.54 4.80 -3.30
N GLU A 60 5.39 5.38 -2.11
CA GLU A 60 6.35 6.37 -1.61
C GLU A 60 7.72 5.76 -1.36
N ASP A 61 7.78 4.59 -0.74
CA ASP A 61 9.05 3.88 -0.52
C ASP A 61 9.75 3.58 -1.84
N ILE A 62 9.02 3.08 -2.85
CA ILE A 62 9.57 2.91 -4.20
C ILE A 62 10.06 4.25 -4.77
N GLY A 63 9.33 5.35 -4.55
CA GLY A 63 9.76 6.70 -4.92
C GLY A 63 11.09 7.11 -4.30
N CYS A 64 11.25 6.86 -2.99
CA CYS A 64 12.48 7.12 -2.24
C CYS A 64 13.65 6.31 -2.81
N ILE A 65 13.43 5.00 -3.02
CA ILE A 65 14.44 4.10 -3.57
C ILE A 65 14.85 4.51 -4.99
N LEU A 66 13.90 4.88 -5.84
CA LEU A 66 14.17 5.37 -7.19
C LEU A 66 14.95 6.68 -7.21
N ALA A 67 14.68 7.59 -6.26
CA ALA A 67 15.45 8.82 -6.11
C ALA A 67 16.91 8.51 -5.73
N ARG A 68 17.13 7.55 -4.83
CA ARG A 68 18.48 7.05 -4.46
C ARG A 68 19.22 6.41 -5.63
N LEU A 69 18.50 5.77 -6.55
CA LEU A 69 19.02 5.23 -7.81
C LEU A 69 19.22 6.29 -8.92
N ASN A 70 19.06 7.58 -8.60
CA ASN A 70 19.11 8.70 -9.55
C ASN A 70 18.06 8.63 -10.69
N ARG A 71 16.96 7.89 -10.47
CA ARG A 71 15.83 7.73 -11.41
C ARG A 71 14.71 8.72 -11.11
N LYS A 72 15.05 10.01 -11.08
CA LYS A 72 14.17 11.09 -10.58
C LYS A 72 12.81 11.14 -11.27
N GLY A 73 12.75 10.96 -12.59
CA GLY A 73 11.48 10.95 -13.34
C GLY A 73 10.54 9.80 -12.98
N LYS A 74 11.09 8.63 -12.61
CA LYS A 74 10.28 7.50 -12.12
C LYS A 74 9.85 7.76 -10.67
N ALA A 75 10.72 8.32 -9.84
CA ALA A 75 10.40 8.68 -8.46
C ALA A 75 9.22 9.66 -8.37
N THR A 76 9.23 10.74 -9.18
CA THR A 76 8.13 11.71 -9.22
C THR A 76 6.81 11.09 -9.65
N ALA A 77 6.84 10.13 -10.59
CA ALA A 77 5.66 9.38 -10.98
C ALA A 77 5.08 8.55 -9.81
N MET A 78 5.94 7.89 -9.03
CA MET A 78 5.50 7.11 -7.87
C MET A 78 4.90 7.99 -6.77
N TYR A 79 5.55 9.12 -6.44
CA TYR A 79 5.02 10.07 -5.45
C TYR A 79 3.68 10.66 -5.89
N SER A 80 3.55 11.03 -7.16
CA SER A 80 2.29 11.53 -7.72
C SER A 80 1.17 10.50 -7.61
N TYR A 81 1.49 9.22 -7.85
CA TYR A 81 0.53 8.14 -7.73
C TYR A 81 0.11 7.90 -6.26
N ALA A 82 1.06 7.88 -5.34
CA ALA A 82 0.78 7.77 -3.90
C ALA A 82 -0.10 8.94 -3.40
N ALA A 83 0.20 10.16 -3.83
CA ALA A 83 -0.60 11.34 -3.49
C ALA A 83 -2.03 11.22 -4.04
N LYS A 84 -2.19 10.74 -5.29
CA LYS A 84 -3.50 10.49 -5.88
C LYS A 84 -4.30 9.47 -5.09
N LEU A 85 -3.68 8.37 -4.67
CA LEU A 85 -4.34 7.34 -3.84
C LEU A 85 -4.80 7.86 -2.48
N ARG A 86 -4.08 8.83 -1.88
CA ARG A 86 -4.50 9.44 -0.61
C ARG A 86 -5.55 10.53 -0.77
N SER A 87 -5.52 11.26 -1.88
CA SER A 87 -6.48 12.34 -2.16
C SER A 87 -7.83 11.83 -2.63
N ASP A 88 -7.89 10.62 -3.19
CA ASP A 88 -9.13 9.98 -3.58
C ASP A 88 -9.73 9.30 -2.33
N PRO A 89 -10.89 9.75 -1.81
CA PRO A 89 -11.47 9.14 -0.63
C PRO A 89 -11.72 7.65 -0.93
N TYR A 90 -11.04 6.78 -0.17
CA TYR A 90 -11.48 5.38 -0.06
C TYR A 90 -12.98 5.45 0.25
N PRO A 91 -13.86 4.71 -0.46
CA PRO A 91 -15.28 4.77 -0.18
C PRO A 91 -15.43 4.59 1.31
N GLU A 92 -15.87 5.66 1.99
CA GLU A 92 -16.04 5.64 3.42
C GLU A 92 -16.79 4.35 3.72
N ILE A 93 -16.29 3.57 4.67
CA ILE A 93 -17.19 2.67 5.36
C ILE A 93 -18.19 3.65 5.96
N ILE A 94 -19.34 3.83 5.29
CA ILE A 94 -20.55 4.36 5.89
C ILE A 94 -20.90 3.31 6.93
N VAL A 95 -20.17 3.30 8.04
CA VAL A 95 -20.65 2.77 9.30
C VAL A 95 -21.81 3.69 9.55
N ASP A 96 -22.98 3.16 9.31
CA ASP A 96 -24.26 3.82 9.35
C ASP A 96 -24.37 4.63 10.67
N ARG A 97 -23.91 5.88 10.64
CA ARG A 97 -24.07 6.85 11.75
C ARG A 97 -25.52 7.35 11.81
N LYS A 98 -26.44 6.69 11.09
CA LYS A 98 -27.88 6.81 11.28
C LYS A 98 -28.47 5.62 12.03
N ARG A 99 -27.81 5.16 13.10
CA ARG A 99 -28.60 4.92 14.31
C ARG A 99 -28.77 6.27 14.99
N LYS A 100 -29.81 6.99 14.57
CA LYS A 100 -30.48 7.97 15.42
C LYS A 100 -30.69 7.27 16.76
N ILE A 101 -29.95 7.72 17.77
CA ILE A 101 -30.44 7.69 19.13
C ILE A 101 -31.57 8.71 19.11
N ASP A 102 -32.74 8.28 18.66
CA ASP A 102 -33.98 8.96 18.99
C ASP A 102 -34.33 8.44 20.39
N ASP A 103 -33.60 8.94 21.40
CA ASP A 103 -34.06 9.00 22.78
C ASP A 103 -34.71 10.37 22.94
N ASP A 104 -36.04 10.41 22.86
CA ASP A 104 -36.97 11.31 23.58
C ASP A 104 -38.42 10.80 23.38
#